data_AF-A0ABC8KLA9-F1
#
_entry.id   AF-A0ABC8KLA9-F1
#
_cell.length_a   1.000
_cell.length_b   1.000
_cell.length_c   1.000
_cell.angle_alpha   90.00
_cell.angle_beta   90.00
_cell.angle_gamma   90.00
#
_symmetry.space_group_name_H-M   'P 1'
#
loop_
_entity.id
_entity.type
_entity.pdbx_description
1 polymer ?
#
loop_
_entity_poly.entity_id
_entity_poly.type
_entity_poly.pdbx_seq_one_letter_code
_entity_poly.pdbx_strand_id
1 'polypeptide(L)'
;MAVSAFNPLKLSSSSSLDSIPSISSSSTSYSLFPASVSIRNSVGSHFKRCLKQSRSSIRAMSSSSSSAASSSSSFGSRMEESVKKTVTENIVVVYSKTWCSYCTEVKTLFKRLGVQPLVIELDELGPQGPQLQKVLERITGQHTVPNVFVGGKHIGGCTDTVKLNRKGDLQLMLAEANGNTNQT
;
A
#
# COMPACT_ATOMS: atom_id res chain seq x y z
N MET A 1 -35.28 -28.22 -39.64
CA MET A 1 -34.24 -29.27 -39.66
C MET A 1 -33.56 -29.29 -38.29
N ALA A 2 -33.63 -30.46 -37.66
CA ALA A 2 -32.84 -30.97 -36.53
C ALA A 2 -32.55 -30.07 -35.30
N VAL A 3 -33.26 -30.40 -34.23
CA VAL A 3 -32.90 -30.23 -32.81
C VAL A 3 -31.70 -31.09 -32.41
N SER A 4 -30.89 -30.66 -31.44
CA SER A 4 -29.96 -31.50 -30.65
C SER A 4 -29.64 -30.76 -29.33
N ALA A 5 -30.35 -31.09 -28.25
CA ALA A 5 -29.96 -32.00 -27.16
C ALA A 5 -28.92 -31.37 -26.21
N PHE A 6 -29.36 -30.81 -25.06
CA PHE A 6 -29.41 -31.47 -23.75
C PHE A 6 -28.16 -32.28 -23.38
N ASN A 7 -27.40 -31.81 -22.39
CA ASN A 7 -26.70 -32.70 -21.48
C ASN A 7 -26.59 -32.08 -20.07
N PRO A 8 -27.36 -32.57 -19.08
CA PRO A 8 -27.25 -32.18 -17.69
C PRO A 8 -26.58 -33.28 -16.85
N LEU A 9 -26.02 -32.87 -15.71
CA LEU A 9 -25.62 -33.67 -14.54
C LEU A 9 -24.41 -34.61 -14.67
N LYS A 10 -23.40 -34.33 -13.85
CA LYS A 10 -22.76 -35.40 -13.07
C LYS A 10 -22.57 -34.95 -11.63
N LEU A 11 -23.51 -35.39 -10.81
CA LEU A 11 -23.46 -35.44 -9.35
C LEU A 11 -22.74 -36.73 -8.97
N SER A 12 -21.74 -36.68 -8.10
CA SER A 12 -21.39 -37.81 -7.23
C SER A 12 -20.81 -37.28 -5.92
N SER A 13 -21.58 -37.52 -4.87
CA SER A 13 -21.24 -37.65 -3.45
C SER A 13 -20.04 -38.61 -3.26
N SER A 14 -19.32 -38.72 -2.13
CA SER A 14 -19.73 -38.59 -0.74
C SER A 14 -18.51 -38.67 0.22
N SER A 15 -18.69 -38.07 1.40
CA SER A 15 -18.22 -38.48 2.74
C SER A 15 -16.73 -38.55 3.07
N SER A 16 -16.29 -37.70 4.01
CA SER A 16 -15.77 -38.15 5.31
C SER A 16 -15.92 -37.05 6.36
N LEU A 17 -16.59 -37.43 7.46
CA LEU A 17 -16.75 -36.70 8.70
C LEU A 17 -15.47 -36.90 9.53
N ASP A 18 -14.94 -35.87 10.18
CA ASP A 18 -14.37 -36.03 11.53
C ASP A 18 -14.23 -34.70 12.28
N SER A 19 -15.04 -34.59 13.33
CA SER A 19 -14.77 -34.09 14.69
C SER A 19 -14.09 -32.74 14.95
N ILE A 20 -14.93 -31.84 15.48
CA ILE A 20 -14.63 -30.69 16.35
C ILE A 20 -13.92 -31.15 17.64
N PRO A 21 -13.04 -30.31 18.22
CA PRO A 21 -13.21 -30.05 19.65
C PRO A 21 -13.27 -28.56 19.99
N SER A 22 -14.30 -28.25 20.76
CA SER A 22 -14.57 -27.02 21.49
C SER A 22 -13.63 -26.89 22.68
N ILE A 23 -12.99 -25.72 22.86
CA ILE A 23 -12.59 -25.19 24.17
C ILE A 23 -12.83 -23.68 24.15
N SER A 24 -13.99 -23.26 24.66
CA SER A 24 -14.17 -22.71 26.00
C SER A 24 -13.39 -21.42 26.25
N SER A 25 -14.15 -20.33 26.22
CA SER A 25 -13.81 -19.01 26.70
C SER A 25 -13.34 -19.03 28.15
N SER A 26 -12.35 -18.21 28.47
CA SER A 26 -12.13 -17.74 29.83
C SER A 26 -11.63 -16.31 29.78
N SER A 27 -12.55 -15.42 30.07
CA SER A 27 -12.31 -14.04 30.46
C SER A 27 -11.35 -14.02 31.66
N THR A 28 -10.31 -13.19 31.60
CA THR A 28 -9.72 -12.65 32.82
C THR A 28 -9.34 -11.21 32.58
N SER A 29 -9.98 -10.39 33.39
CA SER A 29 -9.94 -8.94 33.43
C SER A 29 -8.92 -8.47 34.47
N TYR A 30 -8.62 -7.17 34.41
CA TYR A 30 -8.03 -6.29 35.43
C TYR A 30 -6.60 -6.56 35.97
N SER A 31 -5.71 -5.58 35.72
CA SER A 31 -4.95 -4.79 36.72
C SER A 31 -3.90 -3.95 35.96
N LEU A 32 -4.09 -2.65 35.72
CA LEU A 32 -3.88 -1.52 36.65
C LEU A 32 -2.65 -1.70 37.55
N PHE A 33 -1.52 -1.14 37.11
CA PHE A 33 -0.44 -0.71 37.99
C PHE A 33 0.04 0.69 37.60
N PRO A 34 0.02 1.67 38.54
CA PRO A 34 0.54 3.01 38.36
C PRO A 34 2.01 3.07 38.80
N ALA A 35 2.77 3.97 38.20
CA ALA A 35 3.97 4.50 38.85
C ALA A 35 4.19 5.94 38.37
N SER A 36 3.53 6.87 39.05
CA SER A 36 3.94 8.26 39.10
C SER A 36 5.27 8.34 39.86
N VAL A 37 6.30 8.92 39.24
CA VAL A 37 7.40 9.56 39.97
C VAL A 37 7.56 10.96 39.41
N SER A 38 7.31 11.93 40.28
CA SER A 38 7.59 13.34 40.10
C SER A 38 8.71 13.75 41.05
N ILE A 39 9.27 14.95 40.81
CA ILE A 39 10.18 15.75 41.65
C ILE A 39 11.67 15.44 41.36
N ARG A 40 12.52 16.37 40.91
CA ARG A 40 12.74 17.74 41.44
C ARG A 40 13.44 18.65 40.42
N ASN A 41 13.02 19.91 40.40
CA ASN A 41 13.76 21.05 39.86
C ASN A 41 15.16 21.17 40.48
N SER A 42 16.14 21.60 39.70
CA SER A 42 17.29 22.35 40.22
C SER A 42 17.45 23.65 39.46
N VAL A 43 17.42 24.72 40.25
CA VAL A 43 17.69 26.11 39.90
C VAL A 43 19.17 26.34 39.59
N GLY A 44 19.45 27.35 38.77
CA GLY A 44 20.80 27.84 38.45
C GLY A 44 20.73 28.84 37.30
N SER A 45 20.16 30.02 37.51
CA SER A 45 20.90 31.25 37.80
C SER A 45 21.60 31.86 36.58
N HIS A 46 20.92 32.86 36.00
CA HIS A 46 21.48 34.18 35.65
C HIS A 46 22.97 34.26 35.29
N PHE A 47 23.27 34.49 34.00
CA PHE A 47 24.26 35.51 33.66
C PHE A 47 23.76 36.33 32.47
N LYS A 48 23.42 37.59 32.75
CA LYS A 48 23.06 38.61 31.78
C LYS A 48 24.34 39.22 31.16
N ARG A 49 24.13 39.85 30.00
CA ARG A 49 24.98 40.82 29.26
C ARG A 49 25.88 40.17 28.21
N CYS A 50 26.09 40.76 27.03
CA CYS A 50 25.95 42.16 26.65
C CYS A 50 25.61 42.27 25.15
N LEU A 51 24.67 43.15 24.79
CA LEU A 51 24.62 43.76 23.46
C LEU A 51 25.99 44.41 23.18
N LYS A 52 26.53 44.20 21.98
CA LYS A 52 27.17 45.26 21.19
C LYS A 52 27.29 44.84 19.73
N GLN A 53 26.30 45.30 18.97
CA GLN A 53 26.38 45.88 17.64
C GLN A 53 27.79 46.01 17.04
N SER A 54 28.01 45.39 15.89
CA SER A 54 28.91 45.94 14.87
C SER A 54 28.22 45.87 13.52
N ARG A 55 27.93 47.06 12.98
CA ARG A 55 27.49 47.27 11.61
C ARG A 55 28.69 47.02 10.70
N SER A 56 28.59 46.02 9.83
CA SER A 56 29.39 45.93 8.62
C SER A 56 28.49 45.47 7.49
N SER A 57 28.28 46.38 6.56
CA SER A 57 27.48 46.26 5.36
C SER A 57 27.91 45.05 4.52
N ILE A 58 27.08 44.00 4.41
CA ILE A 58 27.13 43.07 3.28
C ILE A 58 25.72 42.81 2.75
N ARG A 59 25.64 42.96 1.44
CA ARG A 59 24.48 43.07 0.55
C ARG A 59 23.32 42.15 0.92
N ALA A 60 22.12 42.73 0.97
CA ALA A 60 20.88 42.01 0.72
C ALA A 60 20.99 41.37 -0.67
N MET A 61 21.08 40.04 -0.69
CA MET A 61 20.90 39.25 -1.90
C MET A 61 19.55 38.58 -1.76
N SER A 62 18.56 39.21 -2.37
CA SER A 62 17.32 38.55 -2.75
C SER A 62 17.66 37.39 -3.67
N SER A 63 17.76 36.18 -3.13
CA SER A 63 17.62 34.96 -3.92
C SER A 63 16.19 34.46 -3.73
N SER A 64 15.31 35.00 -4.56
CA SER A 64 14.03 34.39 -4.89
C SER A 64 14.29 32.96 -5.35
N SER A 65 14.02 31.99 -4.50
CA SER A 65 14.04 30.55 -4.85
C SER A 65 12.91 29.81 -4.14
N SER A 66 11.76 30.46 -3.96
CA SER A 66 10.55 29.87 -3.41
C SER A 66 9.58 29.37 -4.49
N SER A 67 9.91 29.47 -5.78
CA SER A 67 9.04 29.07 -6.89
C SER A 67 9.21 27.61 -7.34
N ALA A 68 10.30 26.92 -7.00
CA ALA A 68 10.49 25.50 -7.33
C ALA A 68 9.75 24.56 -6.35
N ALA A 69 9.57 24.97 -5.09
CA ALA A 69 8.83 24.18 -4.10
C ALA A 69 7.33 24.10 -4.44
N SER A 70 6.74 25.21 -4.89
CA SER A 70 5.31 25.31 -5.21
C SER A 70 4.90 24.51 -6.46
N SER A 71 5.79 24.34 -7.44
CA SER A 71 5.53 23.48 -8.60
C SER A 71 5.71 22.00 -8.29
N SER A 72 6.68 21.67 -7.40
CA SER A 72 6.94 20.29 -6.99
C SER A 72 5.82 19.68 -6.14
N SER A 73 5.14 20.48 -5.31
CA SER A 73 3.99 20.02 -4.51
C SER A 73 2.77 19.70 -5.39
N SER A 74 2.47 20.54 -6.39
CA SER A 74 1.38 20.30 -7.33
C SER A 74 1.60 19.04 -8.17
N PHE A 75 2.85 18.78 -8.57
CA PHE A 75 3.20 17.58 -9.33
C PHE A 75 2.95 16.30 -8.52
N GLY A 76 3.36 16.27 -7.25
CA GLY A 76 3.13 15.14 -6.34
C GLY A 76 1.64 14.82 -6.17
N SER A 77 0.81 15.83 -5.94
CA SER A 77 -0.64 15.66 -5.78
C SER A 77 -1.32 15.13 -7.05
N ARG A 78 -0.90 15.58 -8.24
CA ARG A 78 -1.46 15.09 -9.51
C ARG A 78 -1.12 13.63 -9.78
N MET A 79 0.10 13.20 -9.43
CA MET A 79 0.49 11.78 -9.54
C MET A 79 -0.25 10.91 -8.53
N GLU A 80 -0.46 11.38 -7.30
CA GLU A 80 -1.25 10.66 -6.30
C GLU A 80 -2.68 10.41 -6.79
N GLU A 81 -3.31 11.42 -7.37
CA GLU A 81 -4.64 11.29 -7.98
C GLU A 81 -4.63 10.27 -9.12
N SER A 82 -3.60 10.30 -9.97
CA SER A 82 -3.44 9.31 -11.04
C SER A 82 -3.31 7.89 -10.49
N VAL A 83 -2.53 7.67 -9.42
CA VAL A 83 -2.40 6.35 -8.78
C VAL A 83 -3.75 5.88 -8.24
N LYS A 84 -4.45 6.73 -7.48
CA LYS A 84 -5.77 6.40 -6.93
C LYS A 84 -6.78 6.06 -8.02
N LYS A 85 -6.80 6.84 -9.10
CA LYS A 85 -7.63 6.59 -10.27
C LYS A 85 -7.32 5.23 -10.88
N THR A 86 -6.05 4.96 -11.20
CA THR A 86 -5.63 3.68 -11.79
C THR A 86 -5.98 2.48 -10.90
N VAL A 87 -5.78 2.61 -9.58
CA VAL A 87 -6.07 1.57 -8.58
C VAL A 87 -7.58 1.34 -8.41
N THR A 88 -8.42 2.35 -8.67
CA THR A 88 -9.88 2.24 -8.60
C THR A 88 -10.48 1.68 -9.89
N GLU A 89 -9.93 2.07 -11.05
CA GLU A 89 -10.41 1.63 -12.37
C GLU A 89 -10.05 0.18 -12.72
N ASN A 90 -9.06 -0.41 -12.04
CA ASN A 90 -8.55 -1.74 -12.34
C ASN A 90 -8.67 -2.65 -11.11
N ILE A 91 -9.14 -3.88 -11.34
CA ILE A 91 -9.28 -4.88 -10.27
C ILE A 91 -7.93 -5.23 -9.65
N VAL A 92 -6.89 -5.38 -10.46
CA VAL A 92 -5.53 -5.67 -9.98
C VAL A 92 -4.55 -4.72 -10.66
N VAL A 93 -3.74 -4.04 -9.85
CA VAL A 93 -2.64 -3.19 -10.31
C VAL A 93 -1.35 -3.63 -9.64
N VAL A 94 -0.30 -3.78 -10.43
CA VAL A 94 1.04 -4.16 -9.98
C VAL A 94 2.03 -3.11 -10.46
N TYR A 95 2.60 -2.36 -9.51
CA TYR A 95 3.76 -1.52 -9.80
C TYR A 95 5.03 -2.36 -9.68
N SER A 96 5.77 -2.47 -10.78
CA SER A 96 6.94 -3.34 -10.90
C SER A 96 8.15 -2.63 -11.50
N LYS A 97 9.23 -3.39 -11.65
CA LYS A 97 10.38 -3.04 -12.47
C LYS A 97 10.74 -4.22 -13.35
N THR A 98 11.20 -3.96 -14.58
CA THR A 98 11.45 -4.99 -15.60
C THR A 98 12.48 -6.04 -15.17
N TRP A 99 13.49 -5.61 -14.40
CA TRP A 99 14.61 -6.43 -13.95
C TRP A 99 14.38 -7.14 -12.60
N CYS A 100 13.19 -7.03 -12.00
CA CYS A 100 12.92 -7.58 -10.67
C CYS A 100 12.32 -8.99 -10.73
N SER A 101 13.00 -9.97 -10.14
CA SER A 101 12.53 -11.36 -10.05
C SER A 101 11.23 -11.51 -9.26
N TYR A 102 11.11 -10.83 -8.11
CA TYR A 102 9.90 -10.84 -7.28
C TYR A 102 8.67 -10.30 -8.02
N CYS A 103 8.86 -9.34 -8.92
CA CYS A 103 7.78 -8.84 -9.76
C CYS A 103 7.29 -9.90 -10.74
N THR A 104 8.21 -10.67 -11.35
CA THR A 104 7.88 -11.77 -12.26
C THR A 104 7.11 -12.89 -11.54
N GLU A 105 7.45 -13.18 -10.28
CA GLU A 105 6.72 -14.14 -9.46
C GLU A 105 5.26 -13.72 -9.24
N VAL A 106 5.03 -12.45 -8.85
CA VAL A 106 3.68 -11.90 -8.66
C VAL A 106 2.86 -11.92 -9.95
N LYS A 107 3.46 -11.52 -11.09
CA LYS A 107 2.80 -11.57 -12.41
C LYS A 107 2.39 -12.99 -12.77
N THR A 108 3.28 -13.95 -12.54
CA THR A 108 3.02 -15.37 -12.80
C THR A 108 1.93 -15.92 -11.89
N LEU A 109 1.92 -15.50 -10.61
CA LEU A 109 0.88 -15.89 -9.66
C LEU A 109 -0.51 -15.44 -10.13
N PHE A 110 -0.69 -14.17 -10.50
CA PHE A 110 -1.98 -13.70 -11.01
C PHE A 110 -2.37 -14.39 -12.32
N LYS A 111 -1.41 -14.65 -13.22
CA LYS A 111 -1.66 -15.42 -14.44
C LYS A 111 -2.16 -16.84 -14.15
N ARG A 112 -1.61 -17.51 -13.12
CA ARG A 112 -2.08 -18.85 -12.68
C ARG A 112 -3.49 -18.81 -12.10
N LEU A 113 -3.88 -17.68 -11.50
CA LEU A 113 -5.23 -17.45 -11.01
C LEU A 113 -6.23 -17.06 -12.12
N GLY A 114 -5.77 -16.95 -13.37
CA GLY A 114 -6.62 -16.57 -14.50
C GLY A 114 -6.94 -15.07 -14.54
N VAL A 115 -6.25 -14.24 -13.75
CA VAL A 115 -6.45 -12.79 -13.71
C VAL A 115 -5.32 -12.10 -14.47
N GLN A 116 -5.68 -11.12 -15.30
CA GLN A 116 -4.71 -10.27 -16.01
C GLN A 116 -4.53 -8.97 -15.23
N PRO A 117 -3.41 -8.80 -14.49
CA PRO A 117 -3.17 -7.56 -13.75
C PRO A 117 -2.71 -6.44 -14.70
N LEU A 118 -3.07 -5.19 -14.37
CA LEU A 118 -2.43 -4.03 -14.95
C LEU A 118 -1.02 -3.89 -14.38
N VAL A 119 -0.01 -3.95 -15.24
CA VAL A 119 1.40 -3.84 -14.84
C VAL A 119 1.93 -2.47 -15.24
N ILE A 120 2.55 -1.77 -14.28
CA ILE A 120 3.19 -0.47 -14.50
C ILE A 120 4.67 -0.60 -14.14
N GLU A 121 5.53 -0.59 -15.16
CA GLU A 121 6.98 -0.66 -15.01
C GLU A 121 7.55 0.71 -14.67
N LEU A 122 7.99 0.89 -13.43
CA LEU A 122 8.50 2.18 -12.97
C LEU A 122 9.79 2.60 -13.70
N ASP A 123 10.62 1.65 -14.11
CA ASP A 123 11.89 1.92 -14.80
C ASP A 123 11.71 2.36 -16.26
N GLU A 124 10.60 2.02 -16.90
CA GLU A 124 10.29 2.44 -18.28
C GLU A 124 9.71 3.86 -18.35
N LEU A 125 9.23 4.41 -17.23
CA LEU A 125 8.64 5.75 -17.15
C LEU A 125 9.68 6.90 -17.13
N GLY A 126 10.97 6.58 -17.27
CA GLY A 126 12.06 7.55 -17.28
C GLY A 126 12.08 8.44 -16.03
N PRO A 127 12.05 9.78 -16.16
CA PRO A 127 12.10 10.68 -15.00
C PRO A 127 10.88 10.59 -14.08
N GLN A 128 9.75 10.04 -14.56
CA GLN A 128 8.54 9.89 -13.77
C GLN A 128 8.56 8.67 -12.86
N GLY A 129 9.37 7.66 -13.17
CA GLY A 129 9.50 6.44 -12.38
C GLY A 129 9.85 6.70 -10.91
N PRO A 130 10.97 7.40 -10.62
CA PRO A 130 11.36 7.72 -9.25
C PRO A 130 10.35 8.61 -8.50
N GLN A 131 9.67 9.51 -9.22
CA GLN A 131 8.63 10.38 -8.64
C GLN A 131 7.40 9.55 -8.24
N LEU A 132 6.97 8.65 -9.12
CA LEU A 132 5.88 7.71 -8.86
C LEU A 132 6.22 6.77 -7.70
N GLN A 133 7.47 6.31 -7.60
CA GLN A 133 7.93 5.47 -6.49
C GLN A 133 7.79 6.18 -5.13
N LYS A 134 8.14 7.47 -5.06
CA LYS A 134 7.93 8.30 -3.86
C LYS A 134 6.45 8.56 -3.55
N VAL A 135 5.62 8.69 -4.58
CA VAL A 135 4.16 8.81 -4.44
C VAL A 135 3.59 7.52 -3.86
N LEU A 136 3.99 6.36 -4.37
CA LEU A 136 3.58 5.06 -3.86
C LEU A 136 3.98 4.89 -2.39
N GLU A 137 5.21 5.28 -2.02
CA GLU A 137 5.66 5.28 -0.64
C GLU A 137 4.78 6.17 0.26
N ARG A 138 4.38 7.37 -0.19
CA ARG A 138 3.48 8.24 0.58
C ARG A 138 2.08 7.68 0.75
N ILE A 139 1.54 7.00 -0.27
CA ILE A 139 0.18 6.43 -0.23
C ILE A 139 0.14 5.13 0.59
N THR A 140 1.14 4.27 0.40
CA THR A 140 1.13 2.89 0.90
C THR A 140 2.05 2.64 2.09
N GLY A 141 2.99 3.57 2.35
CA GLY A 141 4.12 3.34 3.25
C GLY A 141 5.22 2.44 2.68
N GLN A 142 5.07 1.94 1.45
CA GLN A 142 5.98 0.97 0.85
C GLN A 142 6.71 1.54 -0.38
N HIS A 143 8.03 1.69 -0.26
CA HIS A 143 8.90 2.12 -1.36
C HIS A 143 9.30 0.96 -2.29
N THR A 144 9.25 -0.28 -1.83
CA THR A 144 9.75 -1.46 -2.56
C THR A 144 8.77 -1.95 -3.62
N VAL A 145 9.32 -2.35 -4.77
CA VAL A 145 8.60 -3.16 -5.76
C VAL A 145 8.76 -4.65 -5.44
N PRO A 146 7.77 -5.50 -5.75
CA PRO A 146 6.45 -5.15 -6.28
C PRO A 146 5.57 -4.45 -5.23
N ASN A 147 4.73 -3.52 -5.68
CA ASN A 147 3.67 -2.90 -4.86
C ASN A 147 2.33 -3.25 -5.52
N VAL A 148 1.48 -4.01 -4.80
CA VAL A 148 0.31 -4.68 -5.36
C VAL A 148 -0.98 -4.13 -4.75
N PHE A 149 -1.95 -3.87 -5.63
CA PHE A 149 -3.29 -3.44 -5.28
C PHE A 149 -4.32 -4.41 -5.83
N VAL A 150 -5.34 -4.73 -5.03
CA VAL A 150 -6.48 -5.57 -5.42
C VAL A 150 -7.77 -4.90 -4.95
N GLY A 151 -8.72 -4.68 -5.87
CA GLY A 151 -10.02 -4.07 -5.58
C GLY A 151 -9.90 -2.70 -4.92
N GLY A 152 -8.97 -1.85 -5.38
CA GLY A 152 -8.73 -0.54 -4.79
C GLY A 152 -7.90 -0.54 -3.49
N LYS A 153 -7.58 -1.70 -2.91
CA LYS A 153 -6.88 -1.83 -1.62
C LYS A 153 -5.42 -2.24 -1.84
N HIS A 154 -4.50 -1.63 -1.10
CA HIS A 154 -3.08 -2.03 -1.07
C HIS A 154 -2.93 -3.31 -0.25
N ILE A 155 -2.33 -4.35 -0.82
CA ILE A 155 -2.11 -5.64 -0.14
C ILE A 155 -0.66 -5.87 0.29
N GLY A 156 0.30 -5.14 -0.29
CA GLY A 156 1.72 -5.22 0.04
C GLY A 156 2.60 -5.72 -1.12
N GLY A 157 3.65 -6.46 -0.77
CA GLY A 157 4.64 -6.95 -1.72
C GLY A 157 4.42 -8.39 -2.19
N CYS A 158 5.51 -9.01 -2.70
CA CYS A 158 5.49 -10.40 -3.18
C CYS A 158 5.15 -11.37 -2.04
N THR A 159 5.82 -11.21 -0.90
CA THR A 159 5.61 -12.06 0.28
C THR A 159 4.15 -12.01 0.76
N ASP A 160 3.55 -10.83 0.81
CA ASP A 160 2.18 -10.65 1.30
C ASP A 160 1.16 -11.22 0.32
N THR A 161 1.35 -10.98 -0.98
CA THR A 161 0.53 -11.57 -2.04
C THR A 161 0.56 -13.10 -2.00
N VAL A 162 1.74 -13.71 -1.87
CA VAL A 162 1.88 -15.18 -1.78
C VAL A 162 1.24 -15.72 -0.50
N LYS A 163 1.40 -15.03 0.63
CA LYS A 163 0.74 -15.40 1.90
C LYS A 163 -0.78 -15.39 1.76
N LEU A 164 -1.36 -14.34 1.18
CA LEU A 164 -2.82 -14.24 0.95
C LEU A 164 -3.32 -15.33 0.01
N ASN A 165 -2.57 -15.63 -1.06
CA ASN A 165 -2.91 -16.72 -1.96
C ASN A 165 -2.91 -18.09 -1.26
N ARG A 166 -1.95 -18.35 -0.38
CA ARG A 166 -1.89 -19.61 0.39
C ARG A 166 -3.05 -19.74 1.38
N LYS A 167 -3.54 -18.63 1.91
CA LYS A 167 -4.72 -18.59 2.79
C LYS A 167 -6.05 -18.72 2.04
N GLY A 168 -6.06 -18.48 0.73
CA GLY A 168 -7.29 -18.40 -0.07
C GLY A 168 -7.96 -17.02 -0.05
N ASP A 169 -7.46 -16.09 0.77
CA ASP A 169 -8.00 -14.73 0.91
C ASP A 169 -7.88 -13.94 -0.39
N LEU A 170 -6.82 -14.17 -1.17
CA LEU A 170 -6.57 -13.43 -2.42
C LEU A 170 -7.69 -13.67 -3.44
N GLN A 171 -8.16 -14.91 -3.56
CA GLN A 171 -9.25 -15.29 -4.47
C GLN A 171 -10.57 -14.66 -4.04
N LEU A 172 -10.84 -14.60 -2.73
CA LEU A 172 -12.03 -13.95 -2.18
C LEU A 172 -12.02 -12.45 -2.49
N MET A 173 -10.88 -11.78 -2.30
CA MET A 173 -10.74 -10.36 -2.64
C MET A 173 -10.94 -10.10 -4.14
N LEU A 174 -10.42 -10.97 -5.00
CA LEU A 174 -10.61 -10.87 -6.45
C LEU A 174 -12.08 -11.04 -6.84
N ALA A 175 -12.80 -11.98 -6.22
CA ALA A 175 -14.21 -12.18 -6.46
C ALA A 175 -15.06 -10.98 -5.98
N GLU A 176 -14.78 -10.44 -4.80
CA GLU A 176 -15.43 -9.23 -4.27
C GLU A 176 -15.21 -8.03 -5.22
N ALA A 177 -13.97 -7.81 -5.64
CA ALA A 177 -13.62 -6.70 -6.51
C ALA A 177 -14.30 -6.78 -7.89
N ASN A 178 -14.44 -7.99 -8.44
CA ASN A 178 -15.11 -8.22 -9.72
C ASN A 178 -16.64 -8.04 -9.65
N GLY A 179 -17.24 -8.25 -8.47
CA GLY A 179 -18.64 -7.93 -8.23
C GLY A 179 -18.91 -6.41 -8.27
N ASN A 180 -17.97 -5.62 -7.73
CA ASN A 180 -18.13 -4.18 -7.56
C ASN A 180 -17.89 -3.36 -8.85
N THR A 181 -17.16 -3.91 -9.83
CA THR A 181 -16.84 -3.20 -11.09
C THR A 181 -18.06 -3.01 -12.00
N ASN A 182 -19.18 -3.67 -11.72
CA ASN A 182 -20.43 -3.60 -12.51
C ASN A 182 -21.37 -2.46 -12.06
N GLN A 183 -20.93 -1.55 -11.20
CA GLN A 183 -21.79 -0.55 -10.54
C GLN A 183 -21.43 0.92 -10.82
N THR A 184 -20.55 1.22 -11.78
CA THR A 184 -20.16 2.62 -12.10
C THR A 184 -20.59 3.03 -13.50
#